data_AF-A0A357YUX7-F1
#
_entry.id   AF-A0A357YUX7-F1
#
_cell.length_a   1.000
_cell.length_b   1.000
_cell.length_c   1.000
_cell.angle_alpha   90.00
_cell.angle_beta   90.00
_cell.angle_gamma   90.00
#
_symmetry.space_group_name_H-M   'P 1'
#
loop_
_entity.id
_entity.type
_entity.pdbx_description
1 polymer ?
#
loop_
_entity_poly.entity_id
_entity_poly.type
_entity_poly.pdbx_seq_one_letter_code
_entity_poly.pdbx_strand_id
1 'polypeptide(L)'
;MNAYLNSRNFPGHTDELASQLNGLLEADFSDNFFITLGRWQQILADNRKKELWSGLHDKLSILFKCGSPAVLDGPMIGIPLGIRNSDYCSDTVRSLGQKRSHSASIEWLARAWNITFADTGLWMGKAFEPLPIEVLAQKCGNDERTMAAYNTQTTRIGRNFFREPPDPNFLQEISIPVITPLWDLKDRPMSTDAQLFGGLLIRENLKKEIHIPYSKTGSIYLGDFGKSVLKALNQKKVYQLNYRWPGLNPVFPMTRLLDELVQIDDGIYLGQLIYATRHYSLGSLNIPLFPDLPKIQIGEPYQPGRDPGADEKYGYQNNGYFLMMDSSFAGQVYADDAFPWLRPRPGESGYSELGYDR
;
A
#
# COMPACT_ATOMS: atom_id res chain seq x y z
N MET A 1 -8.96 15.43 22.15
CA MET A 1 -7.82 14.84 21.44
C MET A 1 -8.17 13.40 21.14
N ASN A 2 -8.09 12.98 19.89
CA ASN A 2 -8.51 11.65 19.45
C ASN A 2 -7.69 10.56 20.16
N ALA A 3 -8.29 9.41 20.47
CA ALA A 3 -7.63 8.31 21.18
C ALA A 3 -6.40 7.75 20.43
N TYR A 4 -6.34 7.96 19.10
CA TYR A 4 -5.29 7.43 18.22
C TYR A 4 -4.08 8.35 18.03
N LEU A 5 -4.23 9.66 18.23
CA LEU A 5 -3.18 10.66 17.99
C LEU A 5 -2.59 11.19 19.29
N ASN A 6 -1.35 10.78 19.56
CA ASN A 6 -0.60 11.25 20.72
C ASN A 6 0.90 11.21 20.45
N SER A 7 1.64 12.26 20.82
CA SER A 7 3.10 12.27 20.66
C SER A 7 3.78 11.11 21.40
N ARG A 8 3.19 10.60 22.48
CA ARG A 8 3.67 9.43 23.24
C ARG A 8 3.63 8.12 22.45
N ASN A 9 2.90 8.06 21.33
CA ASN A 9 2.94 6.92 20.41
C ASN A 9 4.28 6.85 19.63
N PHE A 10 5.12 7.87 19.74
CA PHE A 10 6.48 7.90 19.19
C PHE A 10 7.52 7.57 20.29
N PRO A 11 8.40 6.57 20.10
CA PRO A 11 9.40 6.23 21.11
C PRO A 11 10.34 7.38 21.48
N GLY A 12 10.65 8.28 20.53
CA GLY A 12 11.44 9.49 20.77
C GLY A 12 10.60 10.74 21.03
N HIS A 13 9.45 10.61 21.71
CA HIS A 13 8.56 11.74 21.98
C HIS A 13 9.28 12.88 22.70
N THR A 14 8.92 14.10 22.34
CA THR A 14 9.42 15.35 22.94
C THR A 14 8.25 16.31 23.10
N ASP A 15 8.41 17.31 23.97
CA ASP A 15 7.45 18.41 24.09
C ASP A 15 7.32 19.18 22.77
N GLU A 16 8.40 19.24 21.98
CA GLU A 16 8.40 19.82 20.64
C GLU A 16 7.46 19.06 19.69
N LEU A 17 7.51 17.71 19.65
CA LEU A 17 6.59 16.93 18.81
C LEU A 17 5.13 17.10 19.27
N ALA A 18 4.89 17.22 20.57
CA ALA A 18 3.55 17.50 21.10
C ALA A 18 3.06 18.88 20.68
N SER A 19 3.91 19.90 20.75
CA SER A 19 3.62 21.26 20.29
C SER A 19 3.33 21.30 18.79
N GLN A 20 4.14 20.61 17.98
CA GLN A 20 3.95 20.47 16.53
C GLN A 20 2.62 19.81 16.18
N LEU A 21 2.24 18.73 16.90
CA LEU A 21 0.95 18.08 16.72
C LEU A 21 -0.20 19.03 17.06
N ASN A 22 -0.13 19.73 18.20
CA ASN A 22 -1.19 20.66 18.61
C ASN A 22 -1.32 21.81 17.61
N GLY A 23 -0.21 22.41 17.18
CA GLY A 23 -0.22 23.47 16.18
C GLY A 23 -0.77 23.02 14.82
N LEU A 24 -0.47 21.78 14.40
CA LEU A 24 -1.07 21.18 13.21
C LEU A 24 -2.59 21.05 13.35
N LEU A 25 -3.07 20.53 14.49
CA LEU A 25 -4.50 20.38 14.74
C LEU A 25 -5.22 21.73 14.80
N GLU A 26 -4.64 22.73 15.47
CA GLU A 26 -5.24 24.06 15.55
C GLU A 26 -5.30 24.78 14.19
N ALA A 27 -4.29 24.59 13.34
CA ALA A 27 -4.18 25.28 12.06
C ALA A 27 -4.97 24.62 10.92
N ASP A 28 -4.94 23.28 10.86
CA ASP A 28 -5.39 22.54 9.67
C ASP A 28 -6.58 21.63 9.91
N PHE A 29 -6.75 21.12 11.13
CA PHE A 29 -7.84 20.18 11.41
C PHE A 29 -9.18 20.92 11.31
N SER A 30 -9.98 20.50 10.33
CA SER A 30 -11.40 20.85 10.24
C SER A 30 -12.24 19.83 10.99
N ASP A 31 -13.57 19.94 10.94
CA ASP A 31 -14.53 19.08 11.67
C ASP A 31 -14.17 17.59 11.73
N ASN A 32 -13.63 17.00 10.65
CA ASN A 32 -13.10 15.65 10.64
C ASN A 32 -11.85 15.48 9.76
N PHE A 33 -11.16 14.35 9.94
CA PHE A 33 -9.95 14.03 9.17
C PHE A 33 -10.21 13.64 7.72
N PHE A 34 -11.40 13.13 7.34
CA PHE A 34 -11.71 12.84 5.93
C PHE A 34 -11.64 14.10 5.07
N ILE A 35 -12.26 15.19 5.53
CA ILE A 35 -12.24 16.50 4.84
C ILE A 35 -10.82 17.07 4.83
N THR A 36 -10.15 17.06 5.98
CA THR A 36 -8.80 17.61 6.14
C THR A 36 -7.81 16.93 5.18
N LEU A 37 -7.83 15.60 5.13
CA LEU A 37 -6.93 14.82 4.29
C LEU A 37 -7.34 14.84 2.81
N GLY A 38 -8.63 14.96 2.50
CA GLY A 38 -9.14 15.19 1.14
C GLY A 38 -8.57 16.47 0.54
N ARG A 39 -8.60 17.56 1.30
CA ARG A 39 -7.99 18.85 0.90
C ARG A 39 -6.47 18.73 0.70
N TRP A 40 -5.78 18.05 1.60
CA TRP A 40 -4.33 17.83 1.46
C TRP A 40 -4.00 17.00 0.22
N GLN A 41 -4.77 15.95 -0.06
CA GLN A 41 -4.60 15.13 -1.27
C GLN A 41 -4.77 15.97 -2.54
N GLN A 42 -5.78 16.84 -2.61
CA GLN A 42 -5.99 17.72 -3.75
C GLN A 42 -4.80 18.66 -3.99
N ILE A 43 -4.17 19.16 -2.92
CA ILE A 43 -2.96 19.99 -3.03
C ILE A 43 -1.77 19.17 -3.53
N LEU A 44 -1.61 17.95 -3.03
CA LEU A 44 -0.51 17.05 -3.42
C LEU A 44 -0.66 16.52 -4.85
N ALA A 45 -1.89 16.41 -5.37
CA ALA A 45 -2.15 16.09 -6.77
C ALA A 45 -1.96 17.28 -7.72
N ASP A 46 -2.08 18.52 -7.24
CA ASP A 46 -1.93 19.71 -8.07
C ASP A 46 -0.45 20.11 -8.25
N ASN A 47 0.12 19.80 -9.41
CA ASN A 47 1.49 20.17 -9.80
C ASN A 47 1.77 21.69 -9.78
N ARG A 48 0.74 22.54 -9.76
CA ARG A 48 0.89 23.99 -9.65
C ARG A 48 1.10 24.47 -8.21
N LYS A 49 0.89 23.58 -7.22
CA LYS A 49 1.02 23.86 -5.78
C LYS A 49 2.25 23.17 -5.15
N LYS A 50 3.27 22.87 -5.95
CA LYS A 50 4.47 22.13 -5.53
C LYS A 50 5.21 22.78 -4.36
N GLU A 51 5.15 24.09 -4.26
CA GLU A 51 5.70 24.87 -3.15
C GLU A 51 5.09 24.50 -1.80
N LEU A 52 3.86 23.99 -1.76
CA LEU A 52 3.17 23.56 -0.55
C LEU A 52 3.48 22.10 -0.16
N TRP A 53 4.03 21.30 -1.08
CA TRP A 53 4.17 19.86 -0.87
C TRP A 53 5.09 19.52 0.30
N SER A 54 6.21 20.22 0.47
CA SER A 54 7.14 19.95 1.57
C SER A 54 6.45 20.09 2.94
N GLY A 55 5.73 21.19 3.14
CA GLY A 55 5.01 21.44 4.38
C GLY A 55 3.92 20.39 4.67
N LEU A 56 3.21 19.92 3.63
CA LEU A 56 2.24 18.83 3.79
C LEU A 56 2.91 17.49 4.13
N HIS A 57 4.07 17.18 3.57
CA HIS A 57 4.81 15.97 3.93
C HIS A 57 5.29 16.02 5.39
N ASP A 58 5.70 17.19 5.88
CA ASP A 58 6.07 17.37 7.28
C ASP A 58 4.87 17.14 8.20
N LYS A 59 3.70 17.67 7.83
CA LYS A 59 2.44 17.42 8.54
C LYS A 59 2.06 15.93 8.56
N LEU A 60 2.15 15.23 7.43
CA LEU A 60 1.93 13.79 7.36
C LEU A 60 2.94 12.99 8.19
N SER A 61 4.20 13.43 8.25
CA SER A 61 5.23 12.85 9.10
C SER A 61 4.91 13.00 10.59
N ILE A 62 4.40 14.17 11.00
CA ILE A 62 3.93 14.43 12.38
C ILE A 62 2.76 13.50 12.71
N LEU A 63 1.71 13.45 11.86
CA LEU A 63 0.57 12.57 12.07
C LEU A 63 1.00 11.10 12.17
N PHE A 64 1.91 10.65 11.29
CA PHE A 64 2.40 9.28 11.33
C PHE A 64 3.16 8.96 12.63
N LYS A 65 4.06 9.86 13.07
CA LYS A 65 4.79 9.67 14.34
C LYS A 65 3.82 9.59 15.53
N CYS A 66 2.78 10.40 15.53
CA CYS A 66 1.80 10.49 16.62
C CYS A 66 0.67 9.45 16.53
N GLY A 67 0.46 8.78 15.39
CA GLY A 67 -0.56 7.75 15.24
C GLY A 67 -0.25 6.46 16.01
N SER A 68 -1.27 5.74 16.46
CA SER A 68 -1.13 4.48 17.18
C SER A 68 -1.04 3.30 16.21
N PRO A 69 -0.22 2.26 16.48
CA PRO A 69 -0.30 1.01 15.71
C PRO A 69 -1.66 0.34 15.93
N ALA A 70 -2.26 -0.18 14.87
CA ALA A 70 -3.54 -0.88 14.92
C ALA A 70 -3.56 -2.01 13.90
N VAL A 71 -4.28 -3.09 14.21
CA VAL A 71 -4.56 -4.15 13.23
C VAL A 71 -5.58 -3.61 12.24
N LEU A 72 -5.36 -3.86 10.95
CA LEU A 72 -6.38 -3.67 9.92
C LEU A 72 -7.01 -5.03 9.61
N ASP A 73 -8.33 -5.05 9.51
CA ASP A 73 -9.09 -6.26 9.20
C ASP A 73 -10.18 -5.95 8.17
N GLY A 74 -10.33 -6.83 7.20
CA GLY A 74 -11.29 -6.66 6.11
C GLY A 74 -10.90 -5.63 5.05
N PRO A 75 -11.85 -5.21 4.21
CA PRO A 75 -11.60 -4.34 3.07
C PRO A 75 -11.58 -2.86 3.46
N MET A 76 -10.60 -2.14 2.92
CA MET A 76 -10.35 -0.73 3.19
C MET A 76 -10.29 0.02 1.86
N ILE A 77 -10.96 1.18 1.80
CA ILE A 77 -10.86 2.14 0.70
C ILE A 77 -9.49 2.81 0.81
N GLY A 78 -8.71 2.81 -0.28
CA GLY A 78 -7.38 3.42 -0.27
C GLY A 78 -7.20 4.49 -1.32
N ILE A 79 -6.36 5.48 -0.99
CA ILE A 79 -5.95 6.54 -1.91
C ILE A 79 -4.51 6.97 -1.64
N PRO A 80 -3.67 7.16 -2.67
CA PRO A 80 -2.35 7.75 -2.51
C PRO A 80 -2.51 9.24 -2.16
N LEU A 81 -1.76 9.71 -1.15
CA LEU A 81 -1.72 11.14 -0.83
C LEU A 81 -0.64 11.85 -1.62
N GLY A 82 0.52 11.22 -1.78
CA GLY A 82 1.62 11.78 -2.55
C GLY A 82 2.76 10.79 -2.60
N ILE A 83 3.27 10.56 -3.81
CA ILE A 83 4.40 9.67 -4.05
C ILE A 83 5.54 10.54 -4.54
N ARG A 84 6.62 10.53 -3.78
CA ARG A 84 7.87 11.15 -4.20
C ARG A 84 8.41 10.33 -5.35
N ASN A 85 8.75 11.01 -6.45
CA ASN A 85 9.56 10.42 -7.51
C ASN A 85 10.77 9.78 -6.84
N SER A 86 10.77 8.45 -6.84
CA SER A 86 11.81 7.70 -6.21
C SER A 86 13.01 7.76 -7.14
N ASP A 87 14.18 8.13 -6.61
CA ASP A 87 15.49 7.93 -7.25
C ASP A 87 15.81 6.42 -7.47
N TYR A 88 14.81 5.55 -7.32
CA TYR A 88 14.88 4.10 -7.39
C TYR A 88 15.49 3.57 -8.67
N CYS A 89 15.24 4.26 -9.77
CA CYS A 89 15.77 3.91 -11.07
C CYS A 89 17.04 4.69 -11.40
N SER A 90 17.37 5.80 -10.73
CA SER A 90 18.55 6.59 -11.14
C SER A 90 19.84 5.83 -10.90
N ASP A 91 19.96 5.14 -9.76
CA ASP A 91 21.15 4.34 -9.45
C ASP A 91 21.19 3.04 -10.28
N THR A 92 20.04 2.45 -10.59
CA THR A 92 19.92 1.26 -11.45
C THR A 92 20.19 1.56 -12.92
N VAL A 93 19.71 2.69 -13.44
CA VAL A 93 20.00 3.19 -14.80
C VAL A 93 21.48 3.57 -14.92
N ARG A 94 22.09 4.14 -13.86
CA ARG A 94 23.53 4.41 -13.81
C ARG A 94 24.36 3.13 -13.72
N SER A 95 23.95 2.13 -12.95
CA SER A 95 24.72 0.89 -12.75
C SER A 95 24.60 -0.12 -13.90
N LEU A 96 23.47 -0.14 -14.62
CA LEU A 96 23.22 -1.01 -15.78
C LEU A 96 23.82 -0.49 -17.09
N GLY A 97 24.94 0.23 -17.01
CA GLY A 97 25.67 0.85 -18.12
C GLY A 97 25.38 0.26 -19.51
N GLN A 98 24.76 1.08 -20.36
CA GLN A 98 24.61 0.90 -21.82
C GLN A 98 23.77 -0.27 -22.38
N LYS A 99 23.01 -1.04 -21.58
CA LYS A 99 22.04 -2.01 -22.13
C LYS A 99 20.62 -1.43 -22.24
N ARG A 100 20.36 -0.71 -23.34
CA ARG A 100 19.09 0.00 -23.65
C ARG A 100 17.80 -0.80 -23.37
N SER A 101 17.77 -2.11 -23.61
CA SER A 101 16.54 -2.93 -23.48
C SER A 101 16.13 -3.19 -22.03
N HIS A 102 17.10 -3.43 -21.12
CA HIS A 102 16.81 -3.62 -19.70
C HIS A 102 16.45 -2.30 -19.01
N SER A 103 17.14 -1.22 -19.37
CA SER A 103 16.78 0.14 -18.92
C SER A 103 15.37 0.52 -19.36
N ALA A 104 14.99 0.24 -20.62
CA ALA A 104 13.64 0.51 -21.13
C ALA A 104 12.55 -0.30 -20.39
N SER A 105 12.83 -1.55 -20.01
CA SER A 105 11.89 -2.38 -19.26
C SER A 105 11.68 -1.89 -17.82
N ILE A 106 12.75 -1.42 -17.16
CA ILE A 106 12.70 -0.83 -15.82
C ILE A 106 12.02 0.54 -15.84
N GLU A 107 12.33 1.38 -16.83
CA GLU A 107 11.64 2.66 -17.05
C GLU A 107 10.16 2.46 -17.34
N TRP A 108 9.80 1.43 -18.13
CA TRP A 108 8.40 1.08 -18.36
C TRP A 108 7.71 0.61 -17.08
N LEU A 109 8.34 -0.24 -16.26
CA LEU A 109 7.77 -0.67 -14.97
C LEU A 109 7.64 0.48 -13.97
N ALA A 110 8.62 1.39 -13.91
CA ALA A 110 8.56 2.59 -13.09
C ALA A 110 7.48 3.56 -13.59
N ARG A 111 7.28 3.66 -14.91
CA ARG A 111 6.21 4.45 -15.52
C ARG A 111 4.85 3.82 -15.28
N ALA A 112 4.70 2.51 -15.44
CA ALA A 112 3.50 1.75 -15.10
C ALA A 112 3.18 1.88 -13.60
N TRP A 113 4.19 1.90 -12.74
CA TRP A 113 4.04 2.15 -11.32
C TRP A 113 3.55 3.57 -11.01
N ASN A 114 4.18 4.59 -11.60
CA ASN A 114 3.71 5.98 -11.48
C ASN A 114 2.29 6.12 -12.04
N ILE A 115 1.96 5.43 -13.14
CA ILE A 115 0.60 5.35 -13.69
C ILE A 115 -0.34 4.61 -12.74
N THR A 116 0.11 3.64 -11.93
CA THR A 116 -0.78 2.89 -11.03
C THR A 116 -1.05 3.66 -9.73
N PHE A 117 -0.08 4.43 -9.24
CA PHE A 117 -0.12 4.99 -7.88
C PHE A 117 -0.03 6.51 -7.78
N ALA A 118 0.42 7.25 -8.80
CA ALA A 118 0.68 8.68 -8.63
C ALA A 118 -0.52 9.58 -8.95
N ASP A 119 -1.45 9.21 -9.85
CA ASP A 119 -2.52 10.16 -10.26
C ASP A 119 -3.72 9.61 -11.05
N THR A 120 -4.03 8.30 -10.99
CA THR A 120 -4.96 7.69 -11.97
C THR A 120 -6.20 7.02 -11.39
N GLY A 121 -6.26 6.87 -10.06
CA GLY A 121 -7.33 6.12 -9.40
C GLY A 121 -7.33 4.62 -9.71
N LEU A 122 -6.23 4.08 -10.26
CA LEU A 122 -6.13 2.65 -10.59
C LEU A 122 -6.15 1.77 -9.33
N TRP A 123 -5.45 2.20 -8.27
CA TRP A 123 -5.46 1.52 -6.97
C TRP A 123 -6.56 2.08 -6.06
N MET A 124 -7.40 1.20 -5.51
CA MET A 124 -8.60 1.56 -4.72
C MET A 124 -8.57 1.05 -3.28
N GLY A 125 -7.38 0.70 -2.77
CA GLY A 125 -7.21 0.16 -1.43
C GLY A 125 -6.85 -1.30 -1.40
N LYS A 126 -7.13 -1.95 -0.27
CA LYS A 126 -6.65 -3.30 0.03
C LYS A 126 -7.60 -4.03 0.96
N ALA A 127 -7.55 -5.36 0.93
CA ALA A 127 -8.16 -6.23 1.93
C ALA A 127 -7.12 -6.83 2.87
N PHE A 128 -7.53 -7.08 4.10
CA PHE A 128 -6.78 -7.80 5.12
C PHE A 128 -7.58 -9.04 5.51
N GLU A 129 -7.08 -10.21 5.15
CA GLU A 129 -7.76 -11.49 5.33
C GLU A 129 -7.00 -12.34 6.35
N PRO A 130 -7.71 -13.03 7.26
CA PRO A 130 -7.10 -14.08 8.06
C PRO A 130 -6.43 -15.12 7.16
N LEU A 131 -5.32 -15.68 7.60
CA LEU A 131 -4.62 -16.75 6.89
C LEU A 131 -4.31 -17.92 7.82
N PRO A 132 -4.41 -19.17 7.37
CA PRO A 132 -3.90 -20.33 8.10
C PRO A 132 -2.38 -20.29 8.25
N ILE A 133 -1.86 -20.89 9.32
CA ILE A 133 -0.42 -20.92 9.61
C ILE A 133 0.37 -21.68 8.52
N GLU A 134 -0.23 -22.67 7.89
CA GLU A 134 0.36 -23.45 6.80
C GLU A 134 0.56 -22.59 5.55
N VAL A 135 -0.40 -21.70 5.28
CA VAL A 135 -0.29 -20.73 4.20
C VAL A 135 0.82 -19.73 4.53
N LEU A 136 0.89 -19.22 5.77
CA LEU A 136 1.98 -18.36 6.20
C LEU A 136 3.34 -19.03 5.97
N ALA A 137 3.52 -20.25 6.46
CA ALA A 137 4.73 -21.06 6.29
C ALA A 137 5.15 -21.18 4.83
N GLN A 138 4.20 -21.47 3.94
CA GLN A 138 4.46 -21.55 2.50
C GLN A 138 4.91 -20.20 1.93
N LYS A 139 4.22 -19.10 2.29
CA LYS A 139 4.50 -17.76 1.74
C LYS A 139 5.81 -17.17 2.25
N CYS A 140 6.14 -17.40 3.52
CA CYS A 140 7.37 -16.92 4.14
C CYS A 140 8.55 -17.89 4.01
N GLY A 141 8.33 -19.11 3.49
CA GLY A 141 9.38 -20.12 3.37
C GLY A 141 9.85 -20.68 4.72
N ASN A 142 8.94 -20.80 5.69
CA ASN A 142 9.21 -21.21 7.07
C ASN A 142 10.22 -20.32 7.81
N ASP A 143 10.22 -19.01 7.56
CA ASP A 143 11.07 -18.08 8.31
C ASP A 143 10.77 -18.15 9.81
N GLU A 144 11.76 -18.55 10.61
CA GLU A 144 11.58 -18.87 12.03
C GLU A 144 10.98 -17.70 12.83
N ARG A 145 11.41 -16.47 12.55
CA ARG A 145 10.92 -15.27 13.28
C ARG A 145 9.47 -14.99 12.95
N THR A 146 9.11 -15.07 11.67
CA THR A 146 7.74 -14.86 11.19
C THR A 146 6.81 -15.94 11.72
N MET A 147 7.26 -17.21 11.71
CA MET A 147 6.49 -18.32 12.25
C MET A 147 6.30 -18.21 13.76
N ALA A 148 7.32 -17.78 14.50
CA ALA A 148 7.24 -17.55 15.95
C ALA A 148 6.34 -16.37 16.32
N ALA A 149 6.21 -15.37 15.44
CA ALA A 149 5.37 -14.19 15.65
C ALA A 149 3.91 -14.39 15.25
N TYR A 150 3.57 -15.50 14.59
CA TYR A 150 2.22 -15.74 14.07
C TYR A 150 1.14 -15.62 15.15
N ASN A 151 0.10 -14.85 14.82
CA ASN A 151 -1.05 -14.65 15.67
C ASN A 151 -2.31 -14.51 14.81
N THR A 152 -3.31 -15.37 15.04
CA THR A 152 -4.57 -15.37 14.27
C THR A 152 -5.33 -14.03 14.36
N GLN A 153 -5.12 -13.24 15.41
CA GLN A 153 -5.78 -11.96 15.57
C GLN A 153 -5.10 -10.80 14.84
N THR A 154 -3.79 -10.88 14.55
CA THR A 154 -3.02 -9.75 14.00
C THR A 154 -2.40 -10.07 12.65
N THR A 155 -1.99 -11.32 12.41
CA THR A 155 -1.38 -11.73 11.15
C THR A 155 -2.45 -11.83 10.05
N ARG A 156 -2.19 -11.19 8.92
CA ARG A 156 -3.10 -11.15 7.77
C ARG A 156 -2.33 -11.42 6.48
N ILE A 157 -3.00 -12.04 5.51
CA ILE A 157 -2.61 -11.90 4.10
C ILE A 157 -3.50 -10.84 3.50
N GLY A 158 -2.95 -9.99 2.65
CA GLY A 158 -3.76 -8.99 1.98
C GLY A 158 -3.56 -8.95 0.49
N ARG A 159 -4.51 -8.29 -0.17
CA ARG A 159 -4.59 -8.13 -1.62
C ARG A 159 -4.98 -6.70 -1.94
N ASN A 160 -4.37 -6.14 -2.97
CA ASN A 160 -4.70 -4.81 -3.48
C ASN A 160 -5.96 -4.87 -4.34
N PHE A 161 -6.70 -3.76 -4.38
CA PHE A 161 -7.86 -3.55 -5.23
C PHE A 161 -7.51 -2.64 -6.40
N PHE A 162 -7.91 -3.03 -7.60
CA PHE A 162 -7.66 -2.29 -8.82
C PHE A 162 -8.96 -1.99 -9.57
N ARG A 163 -9.08 -0.77 -10.06
CA ARG A 163 -10.24 -0.20 -10.76
C ARG A 163 -9.79 0.33 -12.10
N GLU A 164 -10.64 0.20 -13.11
CA GLU A 164 -10.38 0.81 -14.40
C GLU A 164 -10.51 2.35 -14.31
N PRO A 165 -9.59 3.14 -14.87
CA PRO A 165 -9.70 4.60 -14.84
C PRO A 165 -10.98 5.07 -15.58
N PRO A 166 -11.57 6.22 -15.20
CA PRO A 166 -12.85 6.67 -15.77
C PRO A 166 -12.73 7.11 -17.23
N ASP A 167 -11.61 7.74 -17.56
CA ASP A 167 -11.26 8.23 -18.89
C ASP A 167 -9.79 7.86 -19.14
N PRO A 168 -9.51 6.57 -19.38
CA PRO A 168 -8.15 6.11 -19.51
C PRO A 168 -7.54 6.71 -20.77
N ASN A 169 -6.42 7.40 -20.65
CA ASN A 169 -5.60 7.69 -21.83
C ASN A 169 -5.07 6.37 -22.43
N PHE A 170 -4.57 6.42 -23.67
CA PHE A 170 -4.07 5.22 -24.37
C PHE A 170 -3.06 4.37 -23.56
N LEU A 171 -2.24 4.99 -22.69
CA LEU A 171 -1.31 4.25 -21.82
C LEU A 171 -2.01 3.63 -20.60
N GLN A 172 -3.09 4.23 -20.12
CA GLN A 172 -3.92 3.71 -19.04
C GLN A 172 -4.84 2.58 -19.50
N GLU A 173 -5.37 2.63 -20.73
CA GLU A 173 -6.22 1.57 -21.32
C GLU A 173 -5.50 0.23 -21.36
N ILE A 174 -4.21 0.25 -21.69
CA ILE A 174 -3.38 -0.96 -21.74
C ILE A 174 -2.84 -1.36 -20.36
N SER A 175 -3.00 -0.54 -19.31
CA SER A 175 -2.37 -0.80 -18.02
C SER A 175 -2.91 -2.06 -17.33
N ILE A 176 -4.23 -2.17 -17.11
CA ILE A 176 -4.85 -3.35 -16.48
C ILE A 176 -4.58 -4.64 -17.30
N PRO A 177 -4.82 -4.68 -18.62
CA PRO A 177 -4.53 -5.86 -19.42
C PRO A 177 -3.07 -6.31 -19.36
N VAL A 178 -2.11 -5.38 -19.28
CA VAL A 178 -0.68 -5.72 -19.21
C VAL A 178 -0.25 -6.12 -17.80
N ILE A 179 -0.71 -5.43 -16.75
CA ILE A 179 -0.32 -5.79 -15.37
C ILE A 179 -1.03 -7.04 -14.88
N THR A 180 -2.22 -7.38 -15.42
CA THR A 180 -2.98 -8.57 -15.00
C THR A 180 -2.15 -9.86 -15.08
N PRO A 181 -1.57 -10.25 -16.23
CA PRO A 181 -0.74 -11.45 -16.31
C PRO A 181 0.59 -11.28 -15.55
N LEU A 182 1.13 -10.06 -15.48
CA LEU A 182 2.40 -9.80 -14.81
C LEU A 182 2.28 -9.96 -13.29
N TRP A 183 1.19 -9.49 -12.69
CA TRP A 183 0.95 -9.46 -11.24
C TRP A 183 -0.03 -10.53 -10.76
N ASP A 184 -0.42 -11.46 -11.65
CA ASP A 184 -1.40 -12.52 -11.38
C ASP A 184 -2.70 -11.95 -10.79
N LEU A 185 -3.22 -10.88 -11.41
CA LEU A 185 -4.46 -10.26 -10.95
C LEU A 185 -5.65 -11.18 -11.26
N LYS A 186 -6.51 -11.35 -10.26
CA LYS A 186 -7.76 -12.11 -10.34
C LYS A 186 -8.95 -11.17 -10.42
N ASP A 187 -10.06 -11.66 -10.95
CA ASP A 187 -11.33 -10.96 -10.86
C ASP A 187 -11.77 -10.79 -9.41
N ARG A 188 -12.58 -9.77 -9.17
CA ARG A 188 -13.27 -9.57 -7.90
C ARG A 188 -13.98 -10.88 -7.47
N PRO A 189 -13.72 -11.39 -6.26
CA PRO A 189 -14.45 -12.54 -5.76
C PRO A 189 -15.92 -12.19 -5.48
N MET A 190 -16.81 -13.12 -5.82
CA MET A 190 -18.26 -12.97 -5.60
C MET A 190 -18.79 -13.93 -4.53
N SER A 191 -17.96 -14.86 -4.05
CA SER A 191 -18.33 -15.83 -3.01
C SER A 191 -17.13 -16.18 -2.12
N THR A 192 -17.42 -16.71 -0.94
CA THR A 192 -16.41 -17.17 0.02
C THR A 192 -15.64 -18.42 -0.46
N ASP A 193 -16.18 -19.11 -1.48
CA ASP A 193 -15.55 -20.29 -2.07
C ASP A 193 -14.46 -19.94 -3.10
N ALA A 194 -14.29 -18.64 -3.41
CA ALA A 194 -13.28 -18.17 -4.34
C ALA A 194 -11.87 -18.49 -3.81
N GLN A 195 -11.17 -19.41 -4.49
CA GLN A 195 -9.79 -19.73 -4.19
C GLN A 195 -8.84 -18.67 -4.78
N LEU A 196 -8.58 -17.63 -3.99
CA LEU A 196 -7.69 -16.54 -4.36
C LEU A 196 -6.23 -16.87 -4.00
N PHE A 197 -5.72 -16.27 -2.92
CA PHE A 197 -4.28 -16.23 -2.64
C PHE A 197 -3.88 -16.96 -1.37
N GLY A 198 -4.78 -17.81 -0.84
CA GLY A 198 -4.60 -18.57 0.41
C GLY A 198 -5.18 -17.88 1.65
N GLY A 199 -5.73 -16.67 1.51
CA GLY A 199 -6.50 -16.01 2.56
C GLY A 199 -7.91 -16.60 2.72
N LEU A 200 -8.50 -16.35 3.88
CA LEU A 200 -9.87 -16.75 4.21
C LEU A 200 -10.81 -15.59 3.91
N LEU A 201 -11.50 -15.67 2.78
CA LEU A 201 -12.50 -14.69 2.40
C LEU A 201 -13.80 -14.94 3.18
N ILE A 202 -14.05 -14.14 4.20
CA ILE A 202 -15.24 -14.27 5.04
C ILE A 202 -16.41 -13.45 4.51
N ARG A 203 -17.63 -13.93 4.79
CA ARG A 203 -18.89 -13.32 4.31
C ARG A 203 -19.04 -11.85 4.71
N GLU A 204 -18.57 -11.48 5.89
CA GLU A 204 -18.61 -10.10 6.36
C GLU A 204 -17.75 -9.17 5.50
N ASN A 205 -16.53 -9.59 5.18
CA ASN A 205 -15.62 -8.82 4.33
C ASN A 205 -16.18 -8.66 2.91
N LEU A 206 -16.74 -9.72 2.33
CA LEU A 206 -17.41 -9.64 1.02
C LEU A 206 -18.54 -8.62 0.98
N LYS A 207 -19.34 -8.53 2.06
CA LYS A 207 -20.39 -7.50 2.15
C LYS A 207 -19.79 -6.10 2.19
N LYS A 208 -18.71 -5.90 2.94
CA LYS A 208 -18.04 -4.60 3.04
C LYS A 208 -17.35 -4.19 1.74
N GLU A 209 -16.86 -5.15 0.94
CA GLU A 209 -16.21 -4.87 -0.34
C GLU A 209 -17.13 -4.20 -1.36
N ILE A 210 -18.47 -4.29 -1.21
CA ILE A 210 -19.42 -3.58 -2.08
C ILE A 210 -19.21 -2.07 -2.05
N HIS A 211 -18.66 -1.55 -0.95
CA HIS A 211 -18.33 -0.15 -0.79
C HIS A 211 -17.09 0.28 -1.56
N ILE A 212 -16.42 -0.61 -2.29
CA ILE A 212 -15.17 -0.31 -2.99
C ILE A 212 -15.35 -0.64 -4.48
N PRO A 213 -15.34 0.36 -5.38
CA PRO A 213 -15.57 0.14 -6.81
C PRO A 213 -14.29 -0.38 -7.46
N TYR A 214 -14.04 -1.68 -7.37
CA TYR A 214 -12.88 -2.34 -7.98
C TYR A 214 -13.31 -3.57 -8.79
N SER A 215 -12.54 -3.91 -9.82
CA SER A 215 -12.80 -5.04 -10.72
C SER A 215 -11.76 -6.15 -10.62
N LYS A 216 -10.50 -5.81 -10.31
CA LYS A 216 -9.38 -6.75 -10.21
C LYS A 216 -8.72 -6.70 -8.83
N THR A 217 -8.12 -7.82 -8.41
CA THR A 217 -7.39 -7.91 -7.14
C THR A 217 -6.14 -8.76 -7.26
N GLY A 218 -5.09 -8.44 -6.48
CA GLY A 218 -3.84 -9.19 -6.49
C GLY A 218 -2.71 -8.45 -5.79
N SER A 219 -1.46 -8.66 -6.23
CA SER A 219 -0.26 -8.03 -5.65
C SER A 219 -0.22 -8.19 -4.12
N ILE A 220 -0.19 -9.43 -3.68
CA ILE A 220 -0.41 -9.81 -2.28
C ILE A 220 0.74 -9.46 -1.34
N TYR A 221 0.42 -9.39 -0.04
CA TYR A 221 1.37 -9.10 1.05
C TYR A 221 1.05 -9.90 2.30
N LEU A 222 2.05 -10.01 3.18
CA LEU A 222 1.85 -10.47 4.56
C LEU A 222 1.87 -9.26 5.50
N GLY A 223 0.85 -9.15 6.34
CA GLY A 223 0.66 -8.08 7.31
C GLY A 223 0.77 -8.58 8.74
N ASP A 224 1.54 -7.88 9.59
CA ASP A 224 1.55 -8.08 11.04
C ASP A 224 2.12 -6.86 11.76
N PHE A 225 2.08 -6.84 13.09
CA PHE A 225 2.79 -5.84 13.88
C PHE A 225 4.30 -6.00 13.76
N GLY A 226 4.98 -4.86 13.74
CA GLY A 226 6.43 -4.80 13.78
C GLY A 226 6.94 -3.45 14.23
N LYS A 227 8.23 -3.23 13.99
CA LYS A 227 8.91 -1.96 14.26
C LYS A 227 9.31 -1.34 12.93
N SER A 228 9.20 -0.03 12.84
CA SER A 228 9.51 0.69 11.62
C SER A 228 10.93 0.39 11.14
N VAL A 229 11.07 0.11 9.85
CA VAL A 229 12.37 -0.11 9.20
C VAL A 229 13.11 1.20 8.93
N LEU A 230 12.43 2.34 9.02
CA LEU A 230 13.04 3.66 8.87
C LEU A 230 13.75 4.07 10.16
N LYS A 231 15.06 4.30 10.08
CA LYS A 231 15.87 4.77 11.21
C LYS A 231 15.33 6.04 11.85
N ALA A 232 14.81 6.96 11.03
CA ALA A 232 14.21 8.22 11.49
C ALA A 232 12.95 8.03 12.36
N LEU A 233 12.34 6.85 12.34
CA LEU A 233 11.18 6.52 13.17
C LEU A 233 11.53 5.83 14.49
N ASN A 234 12.81 5.73 14.82
CA ASN A 234 13.29 5.29 16.14
C ASN A 234 12.55 4.03 16.67
N GLN A 235 12.47 2.98 15.84
CA GLN A 235 11.84 1.71 16.22
C GLN A 235 10.34 1.82 16.60
N LYS A 236 9.64 2.84 16.09
CA LYS A 236 8.19 3.03 16.27
C LYS A 236 7.43 1.74 15.92
N LYS A 237 6.50 1.34 16.79
CA LYS A 237 5.56 0.25 16.51
C LYS A 237 4.59 0.66 15.40
N VAL A 238 4.42 -0.21 14.42
CA VAL A 238 3.58 0.00 13.23
C VAL A 238 2.94 -1.34 12.83
N TYR A 239 1.91 -1.29 12.01
CA TYR A 239 1.42 -2.47 11.29
C TYR A 239 2.14 -2.52 9.93
N GLN A 240 2.93 -3.55 9.68
CA GLN A 240 3.81 -3.64 8.50
C GLN A 240 3.20 -4.57 7.45
N LEU A 241 3.21 -4.16 6.19
CA LEU A 241 2.83 -4.98 5.05
C LEU A 241 4.08 -5.30 4.23
N ASN A 242 4.51 -6.55 4.25
CA ASN A 242 5.70 -6.98 3.55
C ASN A 242 5.32 -7.76 2.28
N TYR A 243 5.64 -7.17 1.12
CA TYR A 243 5.37 -7.74 -0.20
C TYR A 243 6.52 -8.61 -0.71
N ARG A 244 7.68 -8.52 -0.07
CA ARG A 244 8.95 -8.95 -0.67
C ARG A 244 9.18 -10.45 -0.56
N TRP A 245 8.39 -11.14 0.25
CA TRP A 245 8.48 -12.58 0.47
C TRP A 245 8.44 -13.36 -0.85
N PRO A 246 9.45 -14.19 -1.15
CA PRO A 246 9.50 -14.91 -2.42
C PRO A 246 8.27 -15.80 -2.69
N GLY A 247 7.67 -16.39 -1.64
CA GLY A 247 6.46 -17.21 -1.75
C GLY A 247 5.19 -16.44 -2.15
N LEU A 248 5.23 -15.10 -2.11
CA LEU A 248 4.18 -14.23 -2.66
C LEU A 248 4.32 -14.05 -4.18
N ASN A 249 5.44 -14.46 -4.78
CA ASN A 249 5.82 -14.19 -6.18
C ASN A 249 5.74 -12.70 -6.55
N PRO A 250 6.37 -11.79 -5.76
CA PRO A 250 6.30 -10.37 -6.06
C PRO A 250 7.00 -10.06 -7.39
N VAL A 251 6.42 -9.13 -8.13
CA VAL A 251 7.03 -8.53 -9.31
C VAL A 251 7.44 -7.10 -8.99
N PHE A 252 8.54 -6.64 -9.60
CA PHE A 252 8.99 -5.28 -9.41
C PHE A 252 7.86 -4.25 -9.64
N PRO A 253 7.72 -3.24 -8.76
CA PRO A 253 8.59 -2.90 -7.64
C PRO A 253 8.21 -3.55 -6.29
N MET A 254 7.20 -4.43 -6.25
CA MET A 254 6.73 -5.11 -5.02
C MET A 254 7.83 -5.94 -4.34
N THR A 255 8.80 -6.41 -5.11
CA THR A 255 10.01 -7.11 -4.62
C THR A 255 10.82 -6.28 -3.63
N ARG A 256 10.61 -4.96 -3.59
CA ARG A 256 11.30 -4.03 -2.70
C ARG A 256 10.35 -3.27 -1.77
N LEU A 257 9.04 -3.50 -1.88
CA LEU A 257 8.02 -2.72 -1.18
C LEU A 257 7.74 -3.25 0.22
N LEU A 258 7.68 -2.33 1.17
CA LEU A 258 7.12 -2.52 2.48
C LEU A 258 6.22 -1.32 2.80
N ASP A 259 5.01 -1.57 3.28
CA ASP A 259 4.17 -0.48 3.79
C ASP A 259 4.18 -0.50 5.32
N GLU A 260 4.06 0.67 5.94
CA GLU A 260 3.88 0.80 7.39
C GLU A 260 2.66 1.65 7.67
N LEU A 261 1.77 1.18 8.55
CA LEU A 261 0.52 1.86 8.87
C LEU A 261 0.40 2.18 10.35
N VAL A 262 -0.25 3.30 10.61
CA VAL A 262 -0.76 3.72 11.93
C VAL A 262 -2.18 4.24 11.79
N GLN A 263 -2.97 4.08 12.84
CA GLN A 263 -4.28 4.71 12.94
C GLN A 263 -4.13 6.15 13.45
N ILE A 264 -4.87 7.07 12.82
CA ILE A 264 -4.89 8.49 13.18
C ILE A 264 -6.29 9.00 13.52
N ASP A 265 -7.33 8.30 13.08
CA ASP A 265 -8.72 8.54 13.46
C ASP A 265 -9.54 7.24 13.41
N ASP A 266 -10.77 7.28 13.90
CA ASP A 266 -11.77 6.23 13.72
C ASP A 266 -11.90 5.89 12.23
N GLY A 267 -11.55 4.65 11.88
CA GLY A 267 -11.57 4.19 10.50
C GLY A 267 -10.56 4.87 9.56
N ILE A 268 -9.59 5.65 10.03
CA ILE A 268 -8.57 6.30 9.19
C ILE A 268 -7.17 5.88 9.60
N TYR A 269 -6.47 5.27 8.65
CA TYR A 269 -5.10 4.80 8.79
C TYR A 269 -4.20 5.50 7.79
N LEU A 270 -3.10 6.06 8.30
CA LEU A 270 -2.06 6.68 7.50
C LEU A 270 -0.94 5.67 7.25
N GLY A 271 -0.70 5.40 5.97
CA GLY A 271 0.36 4.53 5.48
C GLY A 271 1.57 5.30 4.97
N GLN A 272 2.74 4.71 5.14
CA GLN A 272 3.98 5.11 4.45
C GLN A 272 4.36 4.05 3.43
N LEU A 273 4.71 4.49 2.22
CA LEU A 273 5.21 3.65 1.14
C LEU A 273 6.74 3.57 1.26
N ILE A 274 7.27 2.45 1.75
CA ILE A 274 8.70 2.29 2.04
C ILE A 274 9.34 1.28 1.10
N TYR A 275 10.54 1.63 0.69
CA TYR A 275 11.19 0.93 -0.39
C TYR A 275 12.64 0.60 -0.01
N ALA A 276 12.99 -0.67 -0.15
CA ALA A 276 14.34 -1.17 0.07
C ALA A 276 15.33 -0.58 -0.95
N THR A 277 16.28 0.26 -0.55
CA THR A 277 17.18 0.98 -1.46
C THR A 277 18.37 0.15 -1.99
N ARG A 278 18.58 -1.05 -1.45
CA ARG A 278 19.66 -2.01 -1.78
C ARG A 278 19.08 -3.43 -1.94
N HIS A 279 19.89 -4.36 -2.43
CA HIS A 279 19.53 -5.76 -2.72
C HIS A 279 18.33 -5.88 -3.66
N TYR A 280 18.63 -5.90 -4.95
CA TYR A 280 17.65 -5.70 -6.01
C TYR A 280 17.15 -7.02 -6.58
N SER A 281 15.82 -7.22 -6.63
CA SER A 281 15.18 -8.28 -7.39
C SER A 281 14.13 -7.71 -8.36
N LEU A 282 14.12 -8.21 -9.59
CA LEU A 282 13.08 -7.98 -10.60
C LEU A 282 11.91 -8.95 -10.51
N GLY A 283 12.00 -9.93 -9.60
CA GLY A 283 11.04 -11.00 -9.44
C GLY A 283 11.49 -12.27 -10.16
N SER A 284 10.52 -13.13 -10.48
CA SER A 284 10.74 -14.40 -11.16
C SER A 284 9.99 -14.39 -12.50
N LEU A 285 10.69 -14.65 -13.60
CA LEU A 285 10.07 -14.75 -14.91
C LEU A 285 9.60 -16.18 -15.16
N ASN A 286 8.31 -16.33 -15.46
CA ASN A 286 7.75 -17.55 -16.04
C ASN A 286 7.76 -17.40 -17.57
N ILE A 287 8.28 -18.38 -18.30
CA ILE A 287 8.21 -18.39 -19.77
C ILE A 287 6.92 -19.12 -20.16
N PRO A 288 5.88 -18.43 -20.69
CA PRO A 288 4.56 -19.03 -20.90
C PRO A 288 4.56 -20.23 -21.86
N LEU A 289 5.52 -20.27 -22.79
CA LEU A 289 5.70 -21.38 -23.73
C LEU A 289 6.31 -22.65 -23.12
N PHE A 290 6.88 -22.55 -21.92
CA PHE A 290 7.57 -23.67 -21.25
C PHE A 290 7.28 -23.66 -19.75
N PRO A 291 6.06 -24.05 -19.33
CA PRO A 291 5.62 -23.96 -17.93
C PRO A 291 6.42 -24.86 -16.98
N ASP A 292 7.05 -25.92 -17.48
CA ASP A 292 7.85 -26.87 -16.70
C ASP A 292 9.29 -26.38 -16.42
N LEU A 293 9.71 -25.27 -17.04
CA LEU A 293 11.04 -24.73 -16.76
C LEU A 293 11.08 -24.06 -15.38
N PRO A 294 12.20 -24.21 -14.64
CA PRO A 294 12.37 -23.53 -13.37
C PRO A 294 12.30 -22.01 -13.57
N LYS A 295 11.59 -21.34 -12.65
CA LYS A 295 11.43 -19.88 -12.70
C LYS A 295 12.81 -19.20 -12.68
N ILE A 296 13.04 -18.30 -13.62
CA ILE A 296 14.29 -17.54 -13.68
C ILE A 296 14.19 -16.38 -12.69
N GLN A 297 14.95 -16.46 -11.59
CA GLN A 297 15.08 -15.35 -10.65
C GLN A 297 16.03 -14.29 -11.23
N ILE A 298 15.58 -13.04 -11.25
CA ILE A 298 16.40 -11.93 -11.73
C ILE A 298 16.73 -11.04 -10.52
N GLY A 299 18.01 -11.02 -10.15
CA GLY A 299 18.51 -10.26 -8.99
C GLY A 299 18.55 -11.09 -7.69
N GLU A 300 18.57 -10.41 -6.56
CA GLU A 300 18.70 -10.96 -5.20
C GLU A 300 17.34 -10.94 -4.48
N PRO A 301 16.63 -12.07 -4.38
CA PRO A 301 15.36 -12.13 -3.66
C PRO A 301 15.52 -11.72 -2.19
N TYR A 302 14.42 -11.30 -1.58
CA TYR A 302 14.38 -11.00 -0.16
C TYR A 302 14.75 -12.22 0.69
N GLN A 303 15.69 -12.02 1.61
CA GLN A 303 16.21 -13.02 2.53
C GLN A 303 16.03 -12.48 3.96
N PRO A 304 14.88 -12.73 4.60
CA PRO A 304 14.67 -12.34 5.99
C PRO A 304 15.67 -13.06 6.90
N GLY A 305 16.02 -12.44 8.03
CA GLY A 305 16.55 -13.16 9.19
C GLY A 305 17.92 -13.85 9.06
N ARG A 306 18.55 -13.91 7.88
CA ARG A 306 19.81 -14.65 7.66
C ARG A 306 20.99 -14.10 8.46
N ASP A 307 20.96 -12.83 8.85
CA ASP A 307 22.02 -12.20 9.63
C ASP A 307 21.46 -11.22 10.69
N PRO A 308 22.17 -11.04 11.83
CA PRO A 308 21.98 -9.86 12.68
C PRO A 308 22.15 -8.57 11.84
N GLY A 309 21.16 -7.67 11.89
CA GLY A 309 21.17 -6.45 11.07
C GLY A 309 20.74 -6.63 9.62
N ALA A 310 20.13 -7.77 9.24
CA ALA A 310 19.65 -8.02 7.87
C ALA A 310 18.81 -6.87 7.29
N ASP A 311 17.94 -6.24 8.10
CA ASP A 311 17.16 -5.09 7.65
C ASP A 311 18.01 -3.85 7.34
N GLU A 312 19.11 -3.63 8.06
CA GLU A 312 20.03 -2.52 7.74
C GLU A 312 20.72 -2.70 6.39
N LYS A 313 20.90 -3.95 5.94
CA LYS A 313 21.53 -4.26 4.66
C LYS A 313 20.69 -3.79 3.48
N TYR A 314 19.36 -3.88 3.60
CA TYR A 314 18.44 -3.46 2.54
C TYR A 314 18.43 -1.95 2.35
N GLY A 315 18.66 -1.15 3.40
CA GLY A 315 18.47 0.31 3.34
C GLY A 315 17.01 0.67 3.04
N TYR A 316 16.48 1.75 3.59
CA TYR A 316 15.07 2.08 3.39
C TYR A 316 14.85 3.56 3.22
N GLN A 317 13.92 3.90 2.34
CA GLN A 317 13.47 5.26 2.09
C GLN A 317 11.94 5.31 2.13
N ASN A 318 11.41 6.38 2.73
CA ASN A 318 10.01 6.72 2.57
C ASN A 318 9.82 7.40 1.21
N ASN A 319 8.96 6.83 0.38
CA ASN A 319 8.66 7.29 -0.96
C ASN A 319 7.27 7.86 -1.11
N GLY A 320 6.49 7.95 -0.03
CA GLY A 320 5.18 8.58 -0.09
C GLY A 320 4.27 8.19 1.05
N TYR A 321 3.09 8.77 1.00
CA TYR A 321 2.01 8.48 1.93
C TYR A 321 0.77 8.03 1.18
N PHE A 322 -0.02 7.18 1.83
CA PHE A 322 -1.32 6.75 1.37
C PHE A 322 -2.28 6.66 2.55
N LEU A 323 -3.57 6.68 2.27
CA LEU A 323 -4.61 6.42 3.26
C LEU A 323 -5.22 5.06 3.03
N MET A 324 -5.64 4.47 4.15
CA MET A 324 -6.59 3.37 4.19
C MET A 324 -7.73 3.82 5.09
N MET A 325 -8.95 3.70 4.58
CA MET A 325 -10.17 4.16 5.22
C MET A 325 -11.14 2.98 5.32
N ASP A 326 -11.68 2.75 6.50
CA ASP A 326 -12.62 1.65 6.74
C ASP A 326 -13.86 1.85 5.86
N SER A 327 -14.22 0.79 5.14
CA SER A 327 -15.34 0.77 4.20
C SER A 327 -16.69 1.02 4.87
N SER A 328 -16.82 0.82 6.18
CA SER A 328 -18.00 1.22 6.96
C SER A 328 -18.21 2.75 6.98
N PHE A 329 -17.16 3.54 6.73
CA PHE A 329 -17.21 4.99 6.63
C PHE A 329 -17.33 5.49 5.18
N ALA A 330 -17.68 4.61 4.22
CA ALA A 330 -17.74 4.96 2.80
C ALA A 330 -18.54 6.24 2.50
N GLY A 331 -19.65 6.49 3.20
CA GLY A 331 -20.42 7.72 3.03
C GLY A 331 -19.63 9.00 3.35
N GLN A 332 -18.77 8.96 4.37
CA GLN A 332 -17.89 10.10 4.73
C GLN A 332 -16.70 10.20 3.78
N VAL A 333 -16.11 9.07 3.40
CA VAL A 333 -15.02 9.02 2.41
C VAL A 333 -15.47 9.65 1.10
N TYR A 334 -16.68 9.34 0.66
CA TYR A 334 -17.23 9.76 -0.62
C TYR A 334 -17.93 11.12 -0.59
N ALA A 335 -17.94 11.84 0.53
CA ALA A 335 -18.54 13.16 0.63
C ALA A 335 -17.94 14.15 -0.38
N ASP A 336 -18.72 15.16 -0.80
CA ASP A 336 -18.31 16.16 -1.81
C ASP A 336 -17.05 16.94 -1.41
N ASP A 337 -16.82 17.10 -0.11
CA ASP A 337 -15.72 17.84 0.48
C ASP A 337 -14.56 16.95 0.98
N ALA A 338 -14.66 15.64 0.78
CA ALA A 338 -13.62 14.66 1.10
C ALA A 338 -12.99 14.07 -0.18
N PHE A 339 -13.39 12.86 -0.60
CA PHE A 339 -12.85 12.15 -1.76
C PHE A 339 -13.94 11.79 -2.79
N PRO A 340 -14.65 12.77 -3.37
CA PRO A 340 -15.80 12.53 -4.25
C PRO A 340 -15.46 11.70 -5.50
N TRP A 341 -14.23 11.80 -6.00
CA TRP A 341 -13.77 11.05 -7.19
C TRP A 341 -13.59 9.55 -6.95
N LEU A 342 -13.56 9.10 -5.69
CA LEU A 342 -13.49 7.68 -5.35
C LEU A 342 -14.85 6.97 -5.41
N ARG A 343 -15.95 7.72 -5.57
CA ARG A 343 -17.31 7.15 -5.67
C ARG A 343 -17.42 6.10 -6.79
N PRO A 344 -18.27 5.08 -6.60
CA PRO A 344 -18.71 4.23 -7.70
C PRO A 344 -19.33 5.06 -8.83
N ARG A 345 -19.03 4.66 -10.08
CA ARG A 345 -19.60 5.21 -11.32
C ARG A 345 -20.66 4.27 -11.88
N PRO A 346 -21.52 4.74 -12.81
CA PRO A 346 -22.44 3.86 -13.53
C PRO A 346 -21.73 2.63 -14.10
N GLY A 347 -22.27 1.45 -13.81
CA GLY A 347 -21.72 0.16 -14.24
C GLY A 347 -20.66 -0.45 -13.32
N GLU A 348 -20.22 0.25 -12.27
CA GLU A 348 -19.31 -0.30 -11.28
C GLU A 348 -20.02 -0.91 -10.09
N SER A 349 -19.34 -1.84 -9.42
CA SER A 349 -19.80 -2.41 -8.16
C SER A 349 -20.05 -1.32 -7.11
N GLY A 350 -21.19 -1.40 -6.43
CA GLY A 350 -21.58 -0.46 -5.40
C GLY A 350 -22.31 0.77 -5.94
N TYR A 351 -22.43 0.97 -7.26
CA TYR A 351 -23.15 2.13 -7.79
C TYR A 351 -24.65 2.03 -7.50
N SER A 352 -25.31 1.00 -8.02
CA SER A 352 -26.74 0.78 -7.76
C SER A 352 -27.00 0.24 -6.37
N GLU A 353 -26.10 -0.59 -5.83
CA GLU A 353 -26.30 -1.23 -4.53
C GLU A 353 -26.20 -0.24 -3.36
N LEU A 354 -25.54 0.90 -3.56
CA LEU A 354 -25.48 2.00 -2.59
C LEU A 354 -26.42 3.16 -2.94
N GLY A 355 -27.20 3.04 -4.02
CA GLY A 355 -28.23 4.01 -4.40
C GLY A 355 -27.71 5.29 -5.08
N TYR A 356 -26.55 5.25 -5.73
CA TYR A 356 -26.04 6.39 -6.53
C TYR A 356 -26.77 6.59 -7.85
N ASP A 357 -27.71 5.70 -8.19
CA ASP A 357 -28.58 5.75 -9.36
C ASP A 357 -29.96 6.41 -9.09
N ARG A 358 -30.16 6.99 -7.89
CA ARG A 358 -31.44 7.56 -7.43
C ARG A 358 -31.38 9.03 -7.10
#